data_AF-A0A4U6W9B1-F1
#
_entry.id   AF-A0A4U6W9B1-F1
#
_cell.length_a   1.000
_cell.length_b   1.000
_cell.length_c   1.000
_cell.angle_alpha   90.00
_cell.angle_beta   90.00
_cell.angle_gamma   90.00
#
_symmetry.space_group_name_H-M   'P 1'
#
loop_
_entity.id
_entity.type
_entity.pdbx_description
1 polymer ?
#
loop_
_entity_poly.entity_id
_entity_poly.type
_entity_poly.pdbx_seq_one_letter_code
_entity_poly.pdbx_strand_id
1 'polypeptide(L)'
;MGMMFQHSADDVLRRFTNSAGEFSLAPSKDIVGLLSLHDMSHLDIGEEASLYKAKVFSSKHLASAIRYLEPGLARYVRHSLDHPYHLSLMQYKARHHLSYLQSLPSKKCATAMQQLAIAEFHLNKLLHQKEMEEVKRWWMGLGLAQEIPAARDQLLKWYMWSMMILHGSSFSTYRVELIKVISLAYIVDDIFDLVGTQDELSLFTEEIKMWNTEPCDSLPSCMRSCYKALYTTMNEIADVAEKKHGVNPANHLRKAWTELFDVSWLSQNGWQPVMFLPQRTT
;
A
#
# COMPACT_ATOMS: atom_id res chain seq x y z
N MET A 1 -26.98 -19.01 -10.03
CA MET A 1 -27.17 -17.55 -9.96
C MET A 1 -27.84 -17.26 -8.62
N GLY A 2 -27.03 -17.08 -7.57
CA GLY A 2 -27.53 -16.91 -6.21
C GLY A 2 -28.00 -15.48 -5.99
N MET A 3 -29.24 -15.30 -5.54
CA MET A 3 -29.72 -14.01 -5.07
C MET A 3 -28.96 -13.65 -3.80
N MET A 4 -27.94 -12.80 -3.93
CA MET A 4 -27.35 -12.12 -2.80
C MET A 4 -28.33 -10.98 -2.45
N PHE A 5 -29.01 -11.08 -1.30
CA PHE A 5 -29.77 -9.96 -0.76
C PHE A 5 -28.78 -8.84 -0.40
N GLN A 6 -28.50 -7.97 -1.37
CA GLN A 6 -27.64 -6.82 -1.18
C GLN A 6 -28.54 -5.66 -0.74
N HIS A 7 -28.69 -5.49 0.58
CA HIS A 7 -29.27 -4.25 1.10
C HIS A 7 -28.31 -3.12 0.76
N SER A 8 -28.77 -2.10 0.02
CA SER A 8 -27.98 -0.89 -0.24
C SER A 8 -27.73 -0.14 1.08
N ALA A 9 -26.63 0.63 1.15
CA ALA A 9 -26.39 1.49 2.30
C ALA A 9 -27.57 2.45 2.55
N ASP A 10 -28.23 2.91 1.48
CA ASP A 10 -29.43 3.76 1.56
C ASP A 10 -30.57 3.08 2.35
N ASP A 11 -30.83 1.80 2.08
CA ASP A 11 -31.87 1.02 2.77
C ASP A 11 -31.57 0.86 4.26
N VAL A 12 -30.30 0.62 4.59
CA VAL A 12 -29.85 0.45 5.98
C VAL A 12 -29.91 1.78 6.72
N LEU A 13 -29.44 2.86 6.10
CA LEU A 13 -29.30 4.18 6.72
C LEU A 13 -30.60 4.96 6.84
N ARG A 14 -31.61 4.66 6.01
CA ARG A 14 -32.93 5.31 6.06
C ARG A 14 -33.59 5.25 7.45
N ARG A 15 -33.30 4.23 8.26
CA ARG A 15 -33.82 4.11 9.63
C ARG A 15 -33.29 5.17 10.59
N PHE A 16 -32.19 5.85 10.23
CA PHE A 16 -31.54 6.88 11.05
C PHE A 16 -31.80 8.30 10.52
N THR A 17 -32.50 8.42 9.39
CA THR A 17 -32.86 9.70 8.78
C THR A 17 -34.32 10.08 9.06
N ASN A 18 -34.61 11.37 8.99
CA ASN A 18 -35.97 11.91 9.09
C ASN A 18 -36.68 11.87 7.73
N SER A 19 -37.93 12.36 7.66
CA SER A 19 -38.70 12.42 6.41
C SER A 19 -38.08 13.28 5.30
N ALA A 20 -37.15 14.19 5.63
CA ALA A 20 -36.38 14.97 4.66
C ALA A 20 -35.10 14.25 4.18
N GLY A 21 -34.84 13.03 4.67
CA GLY A 21 -33.64 12.26 4.36
C GLY A 21 -32.37 12.80 5.04
N GLU A 22 -32.54 13.56 6.13
CA GLU A 22 -31.45 14.09 6.96
C GLU A 22 -31.26 13.25 8.22
N PHE A 23 -30.02 13.01 8.63
CA PHE A 23 -29.73 12.26 9.85
C PHE A 23 -30.34 12.93 11.08
N SER A 24 -31.07 12.14 11.86
CA SER A 24 -31.66 12.61 13.12
C SER A 24 -30.56 12.97 14.14
N LEU A 25 -30.88 13.83 15.12
CA LEU A 25 -29.92 14.20 16.17
C LEU A 25 -29.79 13.13 17.26
N ALA A 26 -30.67 12.13 17.33
CA ALA A 26 -30.62 11.10 18.38
C ALA A 26 -29.30 10.28 18.37
N PRO A 27 -28.75 9.87 17.20
CA PRO A 27 -27.42 9.27 17.09
C PRO A 27 -26.26 10.19 17.49
N SER A 28 -26.45 11.51 17.59
CA SER A 28 -25.34 12.45 17.82
C SER A 28 -24.71 12.34 19.21
N LYS A 29 -25.38 11.65 20.15
CA LYS A 29 -24.89 11.42 21.51
C LYS A 29 -24.11 10.11 21.67
N ASP A 30 -24.24 9.20 20.70
CA ASP A 30 -23.53 7.92 20.69
C ASP A 30 -22.22 8.06 19.90
N ILE A 31 -21.13 8.32 20.61
CA ILE A 31 -19.80 8.48 20.00
C ILE A 31 -19.35 7.21 19.28
N VAL A 32 -19.68 6.02 19.80
CA VAL A 32 -19.28 4.75 19.20
C VAL A 32 -20.08 4.49 17.92
N GLY A 33 -21.39 4.77 17.96
CA GLY A 33 -22.24 4.75 16.77
C GLY A 33 -21.77 5.75 15.70
N LEU A 34 -21.40 6.97 16.09
CA LEU A 34 -20.85 7.97 15.18
C LEU A 34 -19.51 7.56 14.57
N LEU A 35 -18.61 6.93 15.34
CA LEU A 35 -17.35 6.38 14.81
C LEU A 35 -17.61 5.28 13.79
N SER A 36 -18.56 4.38 14.08
CA SER A 36 -18.94 3.30 13.16
C SER A 36 -19.56 3.85 11.87
N LEU A 37 -20.44 4.85 12.00
CA LEU A 37 -21.05 5.56 10.87
C LEU A 37 -20.00 6.31 10.05
N HIS A 38 -19.02 6.92 10.71
CA HIS A 38 -17.91 7.60 10.06
C HIS A 38 -17.07 6.63 9.25
N ASP A 39 -16.62 5.53 9.86
CA ASP A 39 -15.80 4.54 9.15
C ASP A 39 -16.55 3.98 7.95
N MET A 40 -17.79 3.52 8.11
CA MET A 40 -18.62 3.01 7.01
C MET A 40 -18.81 4.03 5.88
N SER A 41 -18.92 5.32 6.20
CA SER A 41 -19.13 6.37 5.19
C SER A 41 -17.96 6.52 4.19
N HIS A 42 -16.78 5.97 4.49
CA HIS A 42 -15.65 5.96 3.55
C HIS A 42 -15.63 4.74 2.62
N LEU A 43 -16.67 3.90 2.66
CA LEU A 43 -16.92 2.87 1.65
C LEU A 43 -17.75 3.40 0.46
N ASP A 44 -18.08 4.69 0.47
CA ASP A 44 -18.82 5.34 -0.62
C ASP A 44 -18.05 5.26 -1.94
N ILE A 45 -18.67 4.61 -2.93
CA ILE A 45 -18.17 4.47 -4.30
C ILE A 45 -18.74 5.53 -5.26
N GLY A 46 -19.51 6.51 -4.75
CA GLY A 46 -20.05 7.64 -5.50
C GLY A 46 -21.48 7.46 -6.00
N GLU A 47 -22.13 6.34 -5.67
CA GLU A 47 -23.49 6.01 -6.11
C GLU A 47 -24.56 6.26 -5.03
N GLU A 48 -24.16 6.37 -3.75
CA GLU A 48 -25.08 6.34 -2.61
C GLU A 48 -25.08 7.68 -1.84
N ALA A 49 -26.12 8.49 -2.05
CA ALA A 49 -26.25 9.80 -1.40
C ALA A 49 -26.28 9.72 0.14
N SER A 50 -26.70 8.58 0.71
CA SER A 50 -26.75 8.41 2.17
C SER A 50 -25.37 8.33 2.82
N LEU A 51 -24.38 7.70 2.18
CA LEU A 51 -23.03 7.57 2.72
C LEU A 51 -22.31 8.93 2.73
N TYR A 52 -22.48 9.73 1.68
CA TYR A 52 -22.01 11.12 1.68
C TYR A 52 -22.60 11.92 2.83
N LYS A 53 -23.92 11.87 3.02
CA LYS A 53 -24.59 12.54 4.16
C LYS A 53 -24.10 11.99 5.51
N ALA A 54 -23.88 10.68 5.61
CA ALA A 54 -23.36 10.03 6.81
C ALA A 54 -21.96 10.52 7.15
N LYS A 55 -21.10 10.72 6.15
CA LYS A 55 -19.75 11.28 6.31
C LYS A 55 -19.79 12.70 6.84
N VAL A 56 -20.61 13.56 6.24
CA VAL A 56 -20.76 14.97 6.66
C VAL A 56 -21.32 15.03 8.09
N PHE A 57 -22.37 14.26 8.37
CA PHE A 57 -23.00 14.23 9.68
C PHE A 57 -22.05 13.71 10.76
N SER A 58 -21.46 12.53 10.56
CA SER A 58 -20.58 11.90 11.55
C SER A 58 -19.34 12.75 11.84
N SER A 59 -18.67 13.28 10.79
CA SER A 59 -17.46 14.11 10.94
C SER A 59 -17.73 15.36 11.78
N LYS A 60 -18.84 16.05 11.50
CA LYS A 60 -19.24 17.26 12.24
C LYS A 60 -19.47 16.98 13.72
N HIS A 61 -20.25 15.93 14.02
CA HIS A 61 -20.61 15.62 15.40
C HIS A 61 -19.44 15.05 16.21
N LEU A 62 -18.60 14.20 15.61
CA LEU A 62 -17.37 13.72 16.24
C LEU A 62 -16.41 14.89 16.54
N ALA A 63 -16.18 15.79 15.58
CA ALA A 63 -15.31 16.94 15.78
C ALA A 63 -15.80 17.87 16.91
N SER A 64 -17.11 18.10 16.98
CA SER A 64 -17.73 18.88 18.05
C SER A 64 -17.58 18.20 19.42
N ALA A 65 -17.75 16.88 19.47
CA ALA A 65 -17.70 16.11 20.71
C ALA A 65 -16.32 16.09 21.37
N ILE A 66 -15.22 16.11 20.60
CA ILE A 66 -13.82 15.95 21.09
C ILE A 66 -13.52 16.72 22.38
N ARG A 67 -13.99 17.97 22.49
CA ARG A 67 -13.70 18.84 23.66
C ARG A 67 -14.37 18.41 24.96
N TYR A 68 -15.35 17.51 24.88
CA TYR A 68 -16.16 17.03 26.00
C TYR A 68 -15.87 15.56 26.33
N LEU A 69 -14.97 14.91 25.59
CA LEU A 69 -14.63 13.49 25.78
C LEU A 69 -13.44 13.34 26.73
N GLU A 70 -13.41 12.20 27.44
CA GLU A 70 -12.23 11.77 28.19
C GLU A 70 -10.98 11.77 27.30
N PRO A 71 -9.79 12.15 27.80
CA PRO A 71 -8.60 12.38 26.98
C PRO A 71 -8.21 11.22 26.04
N GLY A 72 -8.37 9.97 26.50
CA GLY A 72 -8.08 8.78 25.69
C GLY A 72 -9.06 8.62 24.51
N LEU A 73 -10.35 8.81 24.76
CA LEU A 73 -11.39 8.73 23.73
C LEU A 73 -11.32 9.93 22.78
N ALA A 74 -11.08 11.15 23.30
CA ALA A 74 -10.88 12.34 22.50
C ALA A 74 -9.74 12.16 21.48
N ARG A 75 -8.63 11.55 21.92
CA ARG A 75 -7.49 11.21 21.05
C ARG A 75 -7.86 10.17 20.00
N TYR A 76 -8.59 9.11 20.40
CA TYR A 76 -9.04 8.07 19.47
C TYR A 76 -9.99 8.61 18.39
N VAL A 77 -10.93 9.48 18.77
CA VAL A 77 -11.84 10.16 17.84
C VAL A 77 -11.08 11.06 16.88
N ARG A 78 -10.14 11.87 17.38
CA ARG A 78 -9.30 12.72 16.52
C ARG A 78 -8.53 11.91 15.48
N HIS A 79 -7.85 10.85 15.90
CA HIS A 79 -7.15 9.96 14.97
C HIS A 79 -8.08 9.30 13.95
N SER A 80 -9.32 8.99 14.32
CA SER A 80 -10.27 8.39 13.38
C SER A 80 -10.77 9.39 12.33
N LEU A 81 -10.87 10.67 12.67
CA LEU A 81 -11.19 11.74 11.72
C LEU A 81 -10.01 12.06 10.78
N ASP A 82 -8.79 12.12 11.33
CA ASP A 82 -7.58 12.41 10.54
C ASP A 82 -7.21 11.23 9.63
N HIS A 83 -7.42 10.01 10.12
CA HIS A 83 -7.06 8.74 9.48
C HIS A 83 -8.26 7.77 9.49
N PRO A 84 -9.20 7.92 8.54
CA PRO A 84 -10.36 7.05 8.44
C PRO A 84 -9.99 5.58 8.27
N TYR A 85 -10.77 4.67 8.85
CA TYR A 85 -10.39 3.25 8.91
C TYR A 85 -10.10 2.64 7.53
N HIS A 86 -11.00 2.81 6.56
CA HIS A 86 -10.83 2.21 5.22
C HIS A 86 -9.82 2.92 4.31
N LEU A 87 -9.33 4.10 4.71
CA LEU A 87 -8.35 4.89 3.95
C LEU A 87 -6.97 4.89 4.60
N SER A 88 -6.78 4.10 5.66
CA SER A 88 -5.56 4.09 6.46
C SER A 88 -4.93 2.71 6.52
N LEU A 89 -3.65 2.67 6.87
CA LEU A 89 -2.93 1.42 7.06
C LEU A 89 -3.51 0.64 8.24
N MET A 90 -3.82 -0.63 8.01
CA MET A 90 -4.42 -1.51 9.02
C MET A 90 -3.55 -1.62 10.27
N GLN A 91 -2.23 -1.76 10.10
CA GLN A 91 -1.30 -1.80 11.22
C GLN A 91 -1.28 -0.48 12.02
N TYR A 92 -1.41 0.65 11.35
CA TYR A 92 -1.51 1.96 12.00
C TYR A 92 -2.80 2.03 12.84
N LYS A 93 -3.96 1.70 12.25
CA LYS A 93 -5.25 1.69 12.96
C LYS A 93 -5.24 0.71 14.14
N ALA A 94 -4.68 -0.48 13.97
CA ALA A 94 -4.57 -1.47 15.04
C ALA A 94 -3.72 -0.98 16.22
N ARG A 95 -2.58 -0.29 15.97
CA ARG A 95 -1.76 0.31 17.04
C ARG A 95 -2.50 1.40 17.80
N HIS A 96 -3.19 2.29 17.07
CA HIS A 96 -3.97 3.36 17.70
C HIS A 96 -5.15 2.82 18.52
N HIS A 97 -5.83 1.79 18.02
CA HIS A 97 -6.90 1.11 18.75
C HIS A 97 -6.36 0.42 20.00
N LEU A 98 -5.26 -0.31 19.91
CA LEU A 98 -4.61 -0.94 21.07
C LEU A 98 -4.20 0.10 22.12
N SER A 99 -3.63 1.23 21.71
CA SER A 99 -3.27 2.32 22.61
C SER A 99 -4.49 2.91 23.33
N TYR A 100 -5.61 3.07 22.61
CA TYR A 100 -6.87 3.49 23.21
C TYR A 100 -7.36 2.47 24.24
N LEU A 101 -7.39 1.18 23.91
CA LEU A 101 -7.80 0.11 24.83
C LEU A 101 -6.94 0.07 26.10
N GLN A 102 -5.61 0.25 25.97
CA GLN A 102 -4.69 0.30 27.10
C GLN A 102 -4.89 1.54 27.99
N SER A 103 -5.49 2.60 27.47
CA SER A 103 -5.78 3.82 28.24
C SER A 103 -7.03 3.72 29.12
N LEU A 104 -7.86 2.69 28.93
CA LEU A 104 -9.11 2.53 29.67
C LEU A 104 -8.87 2.06 31.12
N PRO A 105 -9.63 2.55 32.12
CA PRO A 105 -9.41 2.24 33.54
C PRO A 105 -9.60 0.76 33.94
N SER A 106 -10.20 -0.08 33.09
CA SER A 106 -10.53 -1.46 33.42
C SER A 106 -9.32 -2.39 33.39
N LYS A 107 -8.59 -2.47 34.50
CA LYS A 107 -7.41 -3.35 34.67
C LYS A 107 -7.70 -4.85 34.81
N LYS A 108 -8.97 -5.29 34.89
CA LYS A 108 -9.33 -6.72 35.11
C LYS A 108 -9.58 -7.51 33.83
N CYS A 109 -9.76 -6.84 32.70
CA CYS A 109 -9.98 -7.47 31.40
C CYS A 109 -8.92 -6.97 30.42
N ALA A 110 -7.65 -7.15 30.76
CA ALA A 110 -6.63 -7.35 29.73
C ALA A 110 -7.06 -8.64 29.02
N THR A 111 -7.96 -8.49 28.05
CA THR A 111 -8.50 -9.61 27.29
C THR A 111 -7.31 -10.34 26.69
N ALA A 112 -7.36 -11.67 26.65
CA ALA A 112 -6.33 -12.47 25.97
C ALA A 112 -6.01 -11.90 24.56
N MET A 113 -6.98 -11.23 23.93
CA MET A 113 -6.84 -10.45 22.69
C MET A 113 -5.81 -9.31 22.76
N GLN A 114 -5.75 -8.50 23.82
CA GLN A 114 -4.75 -7.44 23.95
C GLN A 114 -3.33 -8.02 24.07
N GLN A 115 -3.17 -9.07 24.88
CA GLN A 115 -1.89 -9.75 25.04
C GLN A 115 -1.46 -10.41 23.73
N LEU A 116 -2.40 -11.06 23.03
CA LEU A 116 -2.18 -11.63 21.71
C LEU A 116 -1.75 -10.55 20.70
N ALA A 117 -2.46 -9.41 20.65
CA ALA A 117 -2.13 -8.32 19.75
C ALA A 117 -0.72 -7.75 20.02
N ILE A 118 -0.35 -7.55 21.28
CA ILE A 118 1.01 -7.10 21.66
C ILE A 118 2.06 -8.13 21.22
N ALA A 119 1.83 -9.41 21.49
CA ALA A 119 2.73 -10.48 21.12
C ALA A 119 2.89 -10.56 19.59
N GLU A 120 1.79 -10.43 18.84
CA GLU A 120 1.79 -10.42 17.38
C GLU A 120 2.52 -9.21 16.81
N PHE A 121 2.34 -8.01 17.38
CA PHE A 121 3.12 -6.82 16.99
C PHE A 121 4.62 -7.02 17.21
N HIS A 122 5.03 -7.64 18.32
CA HIS A 122 6.42 -7.94 18.59
C HIS A 122 6.98 -8.98 17.62
N LEU A 123 6.24 -10.07 17.36
CA LEU A 123 6.65 -11.11 16.43
C LEU A 123 6.79 -10.57 15.01
N ASN A 124 5.81 -9.81 14.52
CA ASN A 124 5.86 -9.20 13.19
C ASN A 124 7.02 -8.19 13.09
N LYS A 125 7.30 -7.41 14.14
CA LYS A 125 8.46 -6.51 14.16
C LYS A 125 9.78 -7.27 13.99
N LEU A 126 9.98 -8.36 14.75
CA LEU A 126 11.19 -9.19 14.64
C LEU A 126 11.31 -9.84 13.27
N LEU A 127 10.19 -10.32 12.73
CA LEU A 127 10.13 -10.88 11.39
C LEU A 127 10.54 -9.86 10.33
N HIS A 128 9.99 -8.64 10.38
CA HIS A 128 10.35 -7.57 9.45
C HIS A 128 11.82 -7.15 9.57
N GLN A 129 12.41 -7.18 10.77
CA GLN A 129 13.85 -6.92 10.94
C GLN A 129 14.69 -8.00 10.24
N LYS A 130 14.32 -9.28 10.39
CA LYS A 130 15.00 -10.38 9.72
C LYS A 130 14.87 -10.30 8.19
N GLU A 131 13.67 -9.98 7.70
CA GLU A 131 13.42 -9.72 6.27
C GLU A 131 14.33 -8.59 5.76
N MET A 132 14.45 -7.50 6.51
CA MET A 132 15.31 -6.37 6.12
C MET A 132 16.80 -6.71 6.11
N GLU A 133 17.29 -7.55 7.01
CA GLU A 133 18.68 -8.00 6.99
C GLU A 133 19.00 -8.87 5.76
N GLU A 134 18.05 -9.69 5.32
CA GLU A 134 18.16 -10.47 4.09
C GLU A 134 18.16 -9.57 2.86
N VAL A 135 17.18 -8.66 2.77
CA VAL A 135 17.04 -7.73 1.66
C VAL A 135 18.25 -6.80 1.55
N LYS A 136 18.80 -6.34 2.68
CA LYS A 136 20.02 -5.54 2.69
C LYS A 136 21.23 -6.31 2.16
N ARG A 137 21.39 -7.59 2.52
CA ARG A 137 22.49 -8.43 1.99
C ARG A 137 22.36 -8.62 0.48
N TRP A 138 21.14 -8.89 0.00
CA TRP A 138 20.85 -8.95 -1.43
C TRP A 138 21.20 -7.64 -2.13
N TRP A 139 20.69 -6.51 -1.62
CA TRP A 139 20.91 -5.18 -2.21
C TRP A 139 22.40 -4.81 -2.32
N MET A 140 23.14 -5.01 -1.24
CA MET A 140 24.59 -4.75 -1.23
C MET A 140 25.34 -5.69 -2.19
N GLY A 141 24.86 -6.92 -2.37
CA GLY A 141 25.43 -7.88 -3.31
C GLY A 141 25.27 -7.48 -4.78
N LEU A 142 24.28 -6.65 -5.11
CA LEU A 142 24.08 -6.15 -6.48
C LEU A 142 25.04 -5.03 -6.86
N GLY A 143 25.56 -4.26 -5.90
CA GLY A 143 26.49 -3.14 -6.16
C GLY A 143 25.89 -1.95 -6.93
N LEU A 144 24.57 -1.93 -7.17
CA LEU A 144 23.93 -0.90 -8.02
C LEU A 144 24.03 0.50 -7.44
N ALA A 145 24.02 0.65 -6.11
CA ALA A 145 24.17 1.95 -5.47
C ALA A 145 25.53 2.61 -5.76
N GLN A 146 26.57 1.82 -6.00
CA GLN A 146 27.90 2.32 -6.37
C GLN A 146 28.01 2.57 -7.87
N GLU A 147 27.43 1.69 -8.70
CA GLU A 147 27.42 1.82 -10.17
C GLU A 147 26.52 2.96 -10.66
N ILE A 148 25.51 3.35 -9.87
CA ILE A 148 24.51 4.37 -10.23
C ILE A 148 24.38 5.40 -9.11
N PRO A 149 25.38 6.26 -8.89
CA PRO A 149 25.37 7.20 -7.75
C PRO A 149 24.22 8.22 -7.78
N ALA A 150 23.66 8.48 -8.96
CA ALA A 150 22.52 9.38 -9.13
C ALA A 150 21.19 8.76 -8.71
N ALA A 151 21.09 7.42 -8.67
CA ALA A 151 19.87 6.74 -8.26
C ALA A 151 19.67 6.84 -6.75
N ARG A 152 18.41 6.94 -6.35
CA ARG A 152 18.00 6.95 -4.94
C ARG A 152 18.37 5.61 -4.34
N ASP A 153 19.04 5.61 -3.17
CA ASP A 153 19.21 4.41 -2.34
C ASP A 153 18.39 4.59 -1.05
N GLN A 154 17.14 4.13 -1.11
CA GLN A 154 16.18 4.29 -0.01
C GLN A 154 15.50 2.97 0.35
N LEU A 155 16.28 1.88 0.37
CA LEU A 155 15.79 0.51 0.59
C LEU A 155 14.82 0.35 1.78
N LEU A 156 15.11 1.02 2.90
CA LEU A 156 14.23 0.99 4.08
C LEU A 156 12.85 1.62 3.80
N LYS A 157 12.82 2.74 3.06
CA LYS A 157 11.57 3.40 2.69
C LYS A 157 10.79 2.55 1.68
N TRP A 158 11.49 1.96 0.72
CA TRP A 158 10.86 1.10 -0.28
C TRP A 158 10.25 -0.15 0.35
N TYR A 159 10.91 -0.73 1.37
CA TYR A 159 10.40 -1.89 2.08
C TYR A 159 9.03 -1.65 2.73
N MET A 160 8.74 -0.39 3.10
CA MET A 160 7.43 -0.04 3.64
C MET A 160 6.28 -0.43 2.70
N TRP A 161 6.48 -0.34 1.37
CA TRP A 161 5.48 -0.74 0.39
C TRP A 161 5.16 -2.24 0.48
N SER A 162 6.18 -3.09 0.52
CA SER A 162 5.97 -4.54 0.63
C SER A 162 5.25 -4.93 1.93
N MET A 163 5.60 -4.27 3.04
CA MET A 163 4.96 -4.43 4.34
C MET A 163 3.50 -3.98 4.34
N MET A 164 3.18 -2.91 3.60
CA MET A 164 1.81 -2.38 3.48
C MET A 164 0.92 -3.21 2.57
N ILE A 165 1.46 -3.84 1.53
CA ILE A 165 0.68 -4.64 0.59
C ILE A 165 0.37 -6.02 1.19
N LEU A 166 1.38 -6.66 1.79
CA LEU A 166 1.30 -8.06 2.22
C LEU A 166 1.37 -8.16 3.75
N HIS A 167 0.19 -8.23 4.37
CA HIS A 167 0.04 -8.31 5.82
C HIS A 167 0.08 -9.76 6.33
N GLY A 168 0.71 -9.98 7.49
CA GLY A 168 0.72 -11.26 8.20
C GLY A 168 2.01 -12.06 7.99
N SER A 169 2.35 -12.90 8.98
CA SER A 169 3.62 -13.63 9.03
C SER A 169 3.78 -14.65 7.89
N SER A 170 2.68 -15.26 7.43
CA SER A 170 2.66 -16.21 6.30
C SER A 170 3.15 -15.62 4.98
N PHE A 171 3.15 -14.29 4.85
CA PHE A 171 3.58 -13.60 3.63
C PHE A 171 5.04 -13.15 3.62
N SER A 172 5.84 -13.60 4.59
CA SER A 172 7.25 -13.18 4.75
C SER A 172 8.08 -13.30 3.47
N THR A 173 8.12 -14.49 2.87
CA THR A 173 8.85 -14.73 1.61
C THR A 173 8.38 -13.80 0.50
N TYR A 174 7.07 -13.59 0.36
CA TYR A 174 6.53 -12.74 -0.69
C TYR A 174 6.87 -11.27 -0.47
N ARG A 175 6.95 -10.79 0.79
CA ARG A 175 7.44 -9.43 1.08
C ARG A 175 8.89 -9.27 0.65
N VAL A 176 9.75 -10.24 0.97
CA VAL A 176 11.16 -10.24 0.57
C VAL A 176 11.29 -10.22 -0.95
N GLU A 177 10.55 -11.05 -1.68
CA GLU A 177 10.61 -11.02 -3.15
C GLU A 177 10.01 -9.73 -3.75
N LEU A 178 8.91 -9.22 -3.19
CA LEU A 178 8.25 -8.01 -3.67
C LEU A 178 9.14 -6.76 -3.49
N ILE A 179 9.86 -6.64 -2.37
CA ILE A 179 10.76 -5.50 -2.20
C ILE A 179 11.93 -5.53 -3.18
N LYS A 180 12.41 -6.71 -3.61
CA LYS A 180 13.43 -6.79 -4.66
C LYS A 180 12.92 -6.17 -5.97
N VAL A 181 11.69 -6.52 -6.35
CA VAL A 181 11.02 -5.97 -7.55
C VAL A 181 10.85 -4.45 -7.42
N ILE A 182 10.34 -3.97 -6.29
CA ILE A 182 10.11 -2.54 -6.04
C ILE A 182 11.43 -1.76 -6.08
N SER A 183 12.50 -2.31 -5.49
CA SER A 183 13.81 -1.65 -5.45
C SER A 183 14.39 -1.50 -6.86
N LEU A 184 14.31 -2.55 -7.68
CA LEU A 184 14.72 -2.49 -9.08
C LEU A 184 13.86 -1.51 -9.88
N ALA A 185 12.56 -1.42 -9.61
CA ALA A 185 11.67 -0.49 -10.31
C ALA A 185 12.08 0.98 -10.04
N TYR A 186 12.45 1.31 -8.80
CA TYR A 186 12.99 2.63 -8.47
C TYR A 186 14.33 2.93 -9.16
N ILE A 187 15.21 1.93 -9.29
CA ILE A 187 16.46 2.11 -10.05
C ILE A 187 16.20 2.35 -11.52
N VAL A 188 15.28 1.59 -12.12
CA VAL A 188 14.88 1.80 -13.52
C VAL A 188 14.30 3.20 -13.70
N ASP A 189 13.37 3.62 -12.83
CA ASP A 189 12.81 4.98 -12.83
C ASP A 189 13.91 6.05 -12.80
N ASP A 190 14.88 5.94 -11.89
CA ASP A 190 16.02 6.87 -11.81
C ASP A 190 16.93 6.83 -13.04
N ILE A 191 17.12 5.65 -13.66
CA ILE A 191 17.89 5.55 -14.89
C ILE A 191 17.20 6.34 -16.00
N PHE A 192 15.88 6.17 -16.16
CA PHE A 192 15.11 6.88 -17.18
C PHE A 192 15.07 8.40 -16.93
N ASP A 193 14.95 8.81 -15.68
CA ASP A 193 14.72 10.22 -15.33
C ASP A 193 16.01 11.04 -15.16
N LEU A 194 17.10 10.42 -14.71
CA LEU A 194 18.30 11.14 -14.24
C LEU A 194 19.61 10.74 -14.94
N VAL A 195 19.67 9.57 -15.58
CA VAL A 195 20.94 8.98 -16.04
C VAL A 195 21.00 8.83 -17.55
N GLY A 196 20.03 8.15 -18.14
CA GLY A 196 20.11 7.70 -19.53
C GLY A 196 19.85 8.81 -20.53
N THR A 197 20.64 8.84 -21.59
CA THR A 197 20.29 9.57 -22.81
C THR A 197 19.21 8.82 -23.59
N GLN A 198 18.51 9.53 -24.48
CA GLN A 198 17.44 8.94 -25.29
C GLN A 198 17.91 7.69 -26.06
N ASP A 199 19.10 7.72 -26.67
CA ASP A 199 19.64 6.58 -27.42
C ASP A 199 19.95 5.39 -26.50
N GLU A 200 20.54 5.63 -25.33
CA GLU A 200 20.84 4.58 -24.35
C GLU A 200 19.58 3.95 -23.77
N LEU A 201 18.55 4.75 -23.48
CA LEU A 201 17.26 4.27 -22.97
C LEU A 201 16.49 3.47 -24.04
N SER A 202 16.62 3.81 -25.31
CA SER A 202 16.08 3.01 -26.42
C SER A 202 16.74 1.63 -26.45
N LEU A 203 18.08 1.58 -26.41
CA LEU A 203 18.83 0.33 -26.37
C LEU A 203 18.48 -0.50 -25.12
N PHE A 204 18.31 0.15 -23.98
CA PHE A 204 17.95 -0.54 -22.73
C PHE A 204 16.55 -1.15 -22.80
N THR A 205 15.61 -0.45 -23.42
CA THR A 205 14.24 -0.94 -23.66
C THR A 205 14.23 -2.14 -24.62
N GLU A 206 15.04 -2.10 -25.67
CA GLU A 206 15.20 -3.22 -26.60
C GLU A 206 15.81 -4.44 -25.90
N GLU A 207 16.82 -4.25 -25.04
CA GLU A 207 17.45 -5.35 -24.28
C GLU A 207 16.46 -6.06 -23.35
N ILE A 208 15.56 -5.32 -22.69
CA ILE A 208 14.48 -5.88 -21.86
C ILE A 208 13.46 -6.64 -22.71
N LYS A 209 13.19 -6.22 -23.95
CA LYS A 209 12.30 -6.96 -24.85
C LYS A 209 12.91 -8.29 -25.30
N MET A 210 14.22 -8.29 -25.58
CA MET A 210 14.94 -9.49 -26.00
C MET A 210 15.07 -10.50 -24.85
N TRP A 211 15.34 -10.03 -23.63
CA TRP A 211 15.47 -10.88 -22.43
C TRP A 211 16.55 -11.97 -22.55
N ASN A 212 17.70 -11.61 -23.12
CA ASN A 212 18.86 -12.48 -23.27
C ASN A 212 19.63 -12.69 -21.94
N THR A 213 20.34 -13.80 -21.82
CA THR A 213 21.14 -14.08 -20.61
C THR A 213 22.34 -13.15 -20.47
N GLU A 214 22.97 -12.80 -21.59
CA GLU A 214 24.04 -11.80 -21.62
C GLU A 214 23.53 -10.52 -22.27
N PRO A 215 23.65 -9.37 -21.59
CA PRO A 215 23.24 -8.07 -22.15
C PRO A 215 24.17 -7.61 -23.26
N CYS A 216 23.65 -6.81 -24.18
CA CYS A 216 24.44 -6.27 -25.28
C CYS A 216 25.61 -5.41 -24.79
N ASP A 217 26.78 -5.60 -25.42
CA ASP A 217 28.00 -4.86 -25.12
C ASP A 217 27.91 -3.37 -25.43
N SER A 218 26.90 -2.94 -26.20
CA SER A 218 26.64 -1.53 -26.48
C SER A 218 25.97 -0.79 -25.32
N LEU A 219 25.38 -1.50 -24.33
CA LEU A 219 24.78 -0.82 -23.18
C LEU A 219 25.86 -0.24 -22.26
N PRO A 220 25.64 0.98 -21.71
CA PRO A 220 26.46 1.52 -20.63
C PRO A 220 26.59 0.54 -19.46
N SER A 221 27.73 0.58 -18.76
CA SER A 221 28.05 -0.33 -17.65
C SER A 221 26.93 -0.37 -16.59
N CYS A 222 26.42 0.80 -16.19
CA CYS A 222 25.35 0.92 -15.20
C CYS A 222 24.05 0.21 -15.61
N MET A 223 23.61 0.40 -16.86
CA MET A 223 22.39 -0.22 -17.39
C MET A 223 22.57 -1.73 -17.56
N ARG A 224 23.78 -2.16 -17.93
CA ARG A 224 24.16 -3.57 -18.00
C ARG A 224 24.08 -4.26 -16.65
N SER A 225 24.63 -3.64 -15.61
CA SER A 225 24.56 -4.12 -14.23
C SER A 225 23.10 -4.16 -13.74
N CYS A 226 22.32 -3.12 -14.02
CA CYS A 226 20.88 -3.08 -13.71
C CYS A 226 20.12 -4.23 -14.39
N TYR A 227 20.36 -4.44 -15.69
CA TYR A 227 19.77 -5.53 -16.46
C TYR A 227 20.09 -6.89 -15.86
N LYS A 228 21.37 -7.18 -15.57
CA LYS A 228 21.80 -8.45 -14.97
C LYS A 228 21.13 -8.69 -13.62
N ALA A 229 21.05 -7.65 -12.79
CA ALA A 229 20.35 -7.71 -11.50
C ALA A 229 18.86 -8.03 -11.69
N LEU A 230 18.18 -7.36 -12.64
CA LEU A 230 16.77 -7.58 -12.95
C LEU A 230 16.52 -9.00 -13.48
N TYR A 231 17.27 -9.44 -14.49
CA TYR A 231 17.16 -10.77 -15.09
C TYR A 231 17.33 -11.87 -14.04
N THR A 232 18.40 -11.78 -13.24
CA THR A 232 18.70 -12.77 -12.20
C THR A 232 17.60 -12.80 -11.14
N THR A 233 17.21 -11.63 -10.63
CA THR A 233 16.17 -11.53 -9.60
C THR A 233 14.83 -12.08 -10.09
N MET A 234 14.43 -11.80 -11.34
CA MET A 234 13.16 -12.32 -11.86
C MET A 234 13.15 -13.84 -12.02
N ASN A 235 14.27 -14.42 -12.43
CA ASN A 235 14.40 -15.87 -12.52
C ASN A 235 14.39 -16.52 -11.12
N GLU A 236 15.07 -15.93 -10.14
CA GLU A 236 15.01 -16.40 -8.74
C GLU A 236 13.57 -16.38 -8.19
N ILE A 237 12.83 -15.29 -8.43
CA ILE A 237 11.42 -15.19 -8.03
C ILE A 237 10.57 -16.24 -8.74
N ALA A 238 10.81 -16.47 -10.03
CA ALA A 238 10.09 -17.47 -10.80
C ALA A 238 10.35 -18.88 -10.25
N ASP A 239 11.58 -19.22 -9.90
CA ASP A 239 11.96 -20.49 -9.27
C ASP A 239 11.30 -20.66 -7.89
N VAL A 240 11.26 -19.60 -7.07
CA VAL A 240 10.58 -19.63 -5.77
C VAL A 240 9.08 -19.90 -5.96
N ALA A 241 8.45 -19.26 -6.93
CA ALA A 241 7.04 -19.47 -7.25
C ALA A 241 6.77 -20.89 -7.79
N GLU A 242 7.62 -21.41 -8.67
CA GLU A 242 7.49 -22.77 -9.21
C GLU A 242 7.63 -23.82 -8.11
N LYS A 243 8.63 -23.69 -7.23
CA LYS A 243 8.83 -24.60 -6.09
C LYS A 243 7.64 -24.60 -5.13
N LYS A 244 6.98 -23.46 -4.94
CA LYS A 244 5.91 -23.30 -3.95
C LYS A 244 4.51 -23.58 -4.49
N HIS A 245 4.28 -23.28 -5.77
CA HIS A 245 2.95 -23.30 -6.40
C HIS A 245 2.85 -24.23 -7.60
N GLY A 246 3.97 -24.81 -8.07
CA GLY A 246 4.01 -25.68 -9.25
C GLY A 246 3.83 -24.95 -10.58
N VAL A 247 3.89 -23.61 -10.57
CA VAL A 247 3.72 -22.77 -11.77
C VAL A 247 4.87 -21.76 -11.84
N ASN A 248 5.57 -21.74 -12.98
CA ASN A 248 6.63 -20.80 -13.25
C ASN A 248 6.09 -19.50 -13.90
N PRO A 249 6.15 -18.34 -13.22
CA PRO A 249 5.62 -17.08 -13.72
C PRO A 249 6.60 -16.27 -14.59
N ALA A 250 7.76 -16.81 -15.00
CA ALA A 250 8.81 -16.05 -15.68
C ALA A 250 8.30 -15.25 -16.89
N ASN A 251 7.43 -15.84 -17.71
CA ASN A 251 6.84 -15.14 -18.85
C ASN A 251 5.96 -13.94 -18.46
N HIS A 252 5.23 -14.04 -17.34
CA HIS A 252 4.41 -12.94 -16.83
C HIS A 252 5.29 -11.83 -16.23
N LEU A 253 6.34 -12.20 -15.50
CA LEU A 253 7.31 -11.25 -14.95
C LEU A 253 8.01 -10.48 -16.07
N ARG A 254 8.52 -11.19 -17.10
CA ARG A 254 9.12 -10.57 -18.28
C ARG A 254 8.16 -9.58 -18.93
N LYS A 255 6.91 -10.01 -19.18
CA LYS A 255 5.90 -9.16 -19.82
C LYS A 255 5.63 -7.88 -19.00
N ALA A 256 5.49 -7.99 -17.69
CA ALA A 256 5.25 -6.84 -16.82
C ALA A 256 6.43 -5.85 -16.85
N TRP A 257 7.67 -6.34 -16.89
CA TRP A 257 8.84 -5.47 -17.02
C TRP A 257 8.94 -4.84 -18.41
N THR A 258 8.63 -5.57 -19.48
CA THR A 258 8.57 -5.00 -20.83
C THR A 258 7.54 -3.87 -20.91
N GLU A 259 6.34 -4.09 -20.35
CA GLU A 259 5.29 -3.05 -20.31
C GLU A 259 5.72 -1.83 -19.48
N LEU A 260 6.41 -2.03 -18.35
CA LEU A 260 6.94 -0.93 -17.54
C LEU A 260 7.96 -0.10 -18.33
N PHE A 261 8.92 -0.75 -19.00
CA PHE A 261 9.92 -0.07 -19.82
C PHE A 261 9.30 0.68 -21.00
N ASP A 262 8.29 0.09 -21.66
CA ASP A 262 7.57 0.75 -22.74
C ASP A 262 6.86 2.02 -22.26
N VAL A 263 6.19 1.97 -21.09
CA VAL A 263 5.53 3.14 -20.50
C VAL A 263 6.54 4.21 -20.11
N SER A 264 7.66 3.83 -19.48
CA SER A 264 8.74 4.77 -19.12
C SER A 264 9.35 5.44 -20.36
N TRP A 265 9.60 4.67 -21.41
CA TRP A 265 10.10 5.18 -22.69
C TRP A 265 9.13 6.16 -23.36
N LEU A 266 7.85 5.83 -23.39
CA LEU A 266 6.82 6.72 -23.95
C LEU A 266 6.74 8.03 -23.14
N SER A 267 6.77 7.96 -21.81
CA SER A 267 6.75 9.12 -20.93
C SER A 267 7.90 10.09 -21.22
N GLN A 268 9.13 9.59 -21.40
CA GLN A 268 10.30 10.40 -21.78
C GLN A 268 10.14 11.07 -23.15
N ASN A 269 9.36 10.48 -24.06
CA ASN A 269 9.06 11.04 -25.38
C ASN A 269 7.80 11.94 -25.40
N GLY A 270 7.37 12.44 -24.23
CA GLY A 270 6.27 13.38 -24.11
C GLY A 270 4.87 12.77 -24.16
N TRP A 271 4.76 11.44 -24.16
CA TRP A 271 3.46 10.76 -24.03
C TRP A 271 3.04 10.70 -22.57
N GLN A 272 2.05 11.49 -22.20
CA GLN A 272 1.33 11.31 -20.95
C GLN A 272 0.26 10.23 -21.18
N PRO A 273 0.29 9.08 -20.49
CA PRO A 273 -0.88 8.21 -20.48
C PRO A 273 -2.05 9.04 -19.95
N VAL A 274 -3.20 8.98 -20.63
CA VAL A 274 -4.44 9.58 -20.14
C VAL A 274 -4.87 8.78 -18.91
N MET A 275 -4.21 9.03 -17.78
CA MET A 275 -4.71 8.65 -16.48
C MET A 275 -5.90 9.59 -16.25
N PHE A 276 -7.08 9.02 -16.05
CA PHE A 276 -8.31 9.75 -15.72
C PHE A 276 -8.11 10.54 -14.41
N LEU A 277 -7.40 11.65 -14.48
CA LEU A 277 -7.49 12.71 -13.49
C LEU A 277 -8.74 13.50 -13.87
N PRO A 278 -9.78 13.53 -13.02
CA PRO A 278 -10.90 14.42 -13.26
C PRO A 278 -10.32 15.83 -13.37
N GLN A 279 -10.58 16.49 -14.50
CA GLN A 279 -10.24 17.89 -14.66
C GLN A 279 -10.85 18.63 -13.47
N ARG A 280 -10.02 19.33 -12.69
CA ARG A 280 -10.52 20.32 -11.73
C ARG A 280 -11.21 21.39 -12.57
N THR A 281 -12.53 21.32 -12.67
CA THR A 281 -13.33 22.44 -13.09
C THR A 281 -13.11 23.56 -12.08
N THR A 282 -12.61 24.67 -12.61
CA THR A 282 -12.40 25.98 -11.96
C THR A 282 -13.58 26.44 -11.15
#